data_AF-A0A0F4JKG0-F1
#
_entry.id   AF-A0A0F4JKG0-F1
#
_cell.length_a   1.000
_cell.length_b   1.000
_cell.length_c   1.000
_cell.angle_alpha   90.00
_cell.angle_beta   90.00
_cell.angle_gamma   90.00
#
_symmetry.space_group_name_H-M   'P 1'
#
loop_
_entity.id
_entity.type
_entity.pdbx_description
1 polymer ?
#
loop_
_entity_poly.entity_id
_entity_poly.type
_entity_poly.pdbx_seq_one_letter_code
_entity_poly.pdbx_strand_id
1 'polypeptide(L)'
;MDRFFAIPMGLIGITFPLFKFGTESVRNSLGWPCLGCGIALTAAGLLYCAWSRRSPGWGGLSCGIGASIVGLLAFARYGPPW
;
A
#
# COMPACT_ATOMS: atom_id res chain seq x y z
N MET A 1 2.79 -17.75 4.48
CA MET A 1 1.95 -16.81 3.71
C MET A 1 2.48 -15.39 3.83
N ASP A 2 3.09 -15.00 4.94
CA ASP A 2 3.56 -13.62 5.19
C ASP A 2 4.65 -13.13 4.24
N ARG A 3 5.44 -14.03 3.63
CA ARG A 3 6.42 -13.66 2.58
C ARG A 3 5.77 -13.02 1.34
N PHE A 4 4.54 -13.39 0.99
CA PHE A 4 3.80 -12.75 -0.11
C PHE A 4 3.43 -11.31 0.21
N PHE A 5 3.23 -11.00 1.49
CA PHE A 5 2.89 -9.66 1.95
C PHE A 5 4.13 -8.78 2.19
N ALA A 6 5.35 -9.32 2.16
CA ALA A 6 6.56 -8.53 2.35
C ALA A 6 6.75 -7.44 1.27
N ILE A 7 6.41 -7.75 0.01
CA ILE A 7 6.51 -6.82 -1.12
C ILE A 7 5.51 -5.65 -0.98
N PRO A 8 4.18 -5.88 -0.82
CA PRO A 8 3.25 -4.78 -0.59
C PRO A 8 3.56 -4.01 0.70
N MET A 9 4.00 -4.67 1.76
CA MET A 9 4.37 -4.01 3.02
C MET A 9 5.55 -3.06 2.84
N GLY A 10 6.55 -3.44 2.04
CA GLY A 10 7.65 -2.58 1.64
C GLY A 10 7.18 -1.38 0.82
N LEU A 11 6.35 -1.60 -0.21
CA LEU A 11 5.78 -0.53 -1.03
C LEU A 11 4.98 0.47 -0.20
N ILE A 12 4.09 -0.03 0.67
CA ILE A 12 3.28 0.79 1.58
C ILE A 12 4.18 1.56 2.57
N GLY A 13 5.24 0.92 3.07
CA GLY A 13 6.23 1.58 3.93
C GLY A 13 6.97 2.71 3.23
N ILE A 14 7.32 2.55 1.95
CA ILE A 14 8.03 3.55 1.14
C ILE A 14 7.10 4.68 0.68
N THR A 15 5.79 4.45 0.57
CA THR A 15 4.85 5.53 0.25
C THR A 15 4.85 6.66 1.27
N PHE A 16 4.96 6.35 2.55
CA PHE A 16 4.98 7.39 3.58
C PHE A 16 6.12 8.42 3.40
N PRO A 17 7.40 8.03 3.27
CA PRO A 17 8.47 8.98 3.02
C PRO A 17 8.35 9.67 1.65
N LEU A 18 7.86 8.98 0.61
CA LEU A 18 7.60 9.61 -0.69
C LEU A 18 6.58 10.77 -0.58
N PHE A 19 5.53 10.59 0.22
CA PHE A 19 4.56 11.66 0.47
C PHE A 19 5.08 12.73 1.42
N LYS A 20 5.78 12.34 2.49
CA LYS A 20 6.24 13.29 3.53
C LYS A 20 7.40 14.16 3.07
N PHE A 21 8.37 13.59 2.36
CA PHE A 21 9.61 14.27 1.97
C PHE A 21 9.71 14.54 0.46
N GLY A 22 8.88 13.88 -0.36
CA GLY A 22 8.88 14.12 -1.80
C GLY A 22 8.30 15.48 -2.17
N THR A 23 8.83 16.06 -3.25
CA THR A 23 8.23 17.19 -3.96
C THR A 23 6.92 16.76 -4.62
N GLU A 24 6.11 17.71 -5.06
CA GLU A 24 4.85 17.44 -5.75
C GLU A 24 5.02 16.50 -6.95
N SER A 25 6.07 16.71 -7.75
CA SER A 25 6.44 15.83 -8.87
C SER A 25 6.73 14.38 -8.42
N VAL A 26 7.41 14.19 -7.29
CA VAL A 26 7.69 12.86 -6.73
C VAL A 26 6.42 12.20 -6.20
N ARG A 27 5.52 12.98 -5.57
CA ARG A 27 4.23 12.46 -5.07
C ARG A 27 3.36 11.95 -6.21
N ASN A 28 3.27 12.69 -7.32
CA ASN A 28 2.47 12.29 -8.48
C ASN A 28 3.11 11.19 -9.31
N SER A 29 4.42 11.25 -9.53
CA SER A 29 5.12 10.26 -10.37
C SER A 29 5.42 8.95 -9.65
N LEU A 30 5.59 8.97 -8.33
CA LEU A 30 6.03 7.81 -7.55
C LEU A 30 5.13 7.52 -6.34
N GLY A 31 4.70 8.54 -5.59
CA GLY A 31 3.88 8.36 -4.38
C GLY A 31 2.55 7.64 -4.66
N TRP A 32 1.71 8.22 -5.52
CA TRP A 32 0.41 7.62 -5.88
C TRP A 32 0.53 6.27 -6.58
N PRO A 33 1.41 6.07 -7.58
CA PRO A 33 1.61 4.76 -8.19
C PRO A 33 2.10 3.70 -7.20
N CYS A 34 3.03 4.05 -6.30
CA CYS A 34 3.55 3.13 -5.29
C CYS A 34 2.46 2.71 -4.29
N LEU A 35 1.58 3.64 -3.90
CA LEU A 35 0.40 3.35 -3.09
C LEU A 35 -0.55 2.40 -3.82
N GLY A 36 -0.85 2.70 -5.09
CA GLY A 36 -1.71 1.87 -5.95
C GLY A 36 -1.17 0.45 -6.10
N CYS A 37 0.12 0.30 -6.39
CA CYS A 37 0.79 -1.00 -6.46
C CYS A 37 0.74 -1.75 -5.12
N GLY A 38 1.00 -1.07 -4.00
CA GLY A 38 0.91 -1.66 -2.66
C GLY A 38 -0.49 -2.19 -2.34
N ILE A 39 -1.53 -1.43 -2.69
CA ILE A 39 -2.94 -1.84 -2.53
C ILE A 39 -3.26 -3.03 -3.45
N ALA A 40 -2.91 -2.96 -4.73
CA ALA A 40 -3.20 -4.01 -5.70
C ALA A 40 -2.55 -5.35 -5.31
N LEU A 41 -1.29 -5.32 -4.88
CA LEU A 41 -0.58 -6.51 -4.40
C LEU A 41 -1.15 -7.04 -3.09
N THR A 42 -1.60 -6.16 -2.19
CA THR A 42 -2.30 -6.58 -0.97
C THR A 42 -3.62 -7.28 -1.31
N ALA A 43 -4.42 -6.70 -2.21
CA ALA A 43 -5.67 -7.28 -2.66
C ALA A 43 -5.45 -8.63 -3.38
N ALA A 44 -4.44 -8.73 -4.24
CA ALA A 44 -4.05 -9.99 -4.89
C ALA A 44 -3.62 -11.06 -3.87
N GLY A 45 -2.86 -10.67 -2.84
CA GLY A 45 -2.47 -11.57 -1.74
C GLY A 45 -3.68 -12.06 -0.93
N LEU A 46 -4.65 -11.18 -0.65
CA LEU A 46 -5.89 -11.53 0.04
C LEU A 46 -6.78 -12.45 -0.82
N LEU A 47 -6.91 -12.17 -2.11
CA LEU A 47 -7.61 -13.03 -3.07
C LEU A 47 -6.97 -14.41 -3.16
N TYR A 48 -5.65 -14.48 -3.21
CA TYR A 48 -4.91 -15.75 -3.21
C TYR A 48 -5.15 -16.54 -1.92
N CYS A 49 -5.13 -15.87 -0.76
CA CYS A 49 -5.50 -16.47 0.52
C CYS A 49 -6.94 -17.02 0.53
N ALA A 50 -7.90 -16.24 0.04
CA ALA A 50 -9.29 -16.65 -0.08
C ALA A 50 -9.45 -17.87 -1.00
N TRP A 51 -8.79 -17.86 -2.17
CA TRP A 51 -8.86 -18.96 -3.12
C TRP A 51 -8.21 -20.24 -2.59
N SER A 52 -7.08 -20.12 -1.89
CA SER A 52 -6.38 -21.26 -1.27
C SER A 52 -6.98 -21.70 0.08
N ARG A 53 -8.12 -21.12 0.51
CA ARG A 53 -8.76 -21.33 1.82
C ARG A 53 -7.78 -21.22 3.00
N ARG A 54 -6.81 -20.30 2.88
CA ARG A 54 -5.80 -20.03 3.90
C ARG A 54 -6.02 -18.64 4.46
N SER A 55 -5.98 -18.51 5.78
CA SER A 55 -6.11 -17.21 6.41
C SER A 55 -4.89 -16.34 6.07
N PRO A 56 -5.11 -15.07 5.66
CA PRO A 56 -4.03 -14.11 5.63
C PRO A 56 -3.51 -13.95 7.06
N GLY A 57 -2.22 -14.18 7.25
CA GLY A 57 -1.57 -13.94 8.54
C GLY A 57 -1.56 -12.45 8.89
N TRP A 58 -0.83 -12.10 9.94
CA TRP A 58 -0.66 -10.71 10.38
C TRP A 58 -0.09 -9.79 9.28
N GLY A 59 0.67 -10.32 8.32
CA GLY A 59 1.17 -9.56 7.17
C GLY A 59 0.07 -8.99 6.27
N GLY A 60 -1.02 -9.72 6.06
CA GLY A 60 -2.12 -9.25 5.19
C GLY A 60 -2.96 -8.16 5.84
N LEU A 61 -3.28 -8.33 7.12
CA LEU A 61 -4.02 -7.33 7.90
C LEU A 61 -3.25 -6.02 8.03
N SER A 62 -1.95 -6.10 8.35
CA SER A 62 -1.11 -4.91 8.50
C SER A 62 -0.93 -4.14 7.18
N CYS A 63 -0.82 -4.83 6.04
CA CYS A 63 -0.81 -4.17 4.73
C CYS A 63 -2.12 -3.44 4.45
N GLY A 64 -3.27 -4.08 4.69
CA GLY A 64 -4.58 -3.45 4.46
C GLY A 64 -4.78 -2.20 5.31
N ILE A 65 -4.47 -2.28 6.61
CA ILE A 65 -4.58 -1.15 7.54
C ILE A 65 -3.60 -0.04 7.16
N GLY A 66 -2.33 -0.40 6.91
CA GLY A 66 -1.29 0.56 6.55
C GLY A 66 -1.60 1.31 5.27
N ALA A 67 -2.04 0.62 4.22
CA ALA A 67 -2.43 1.24 2.96
C ALA A 67 -3.62 2.19 3.13
N SER A 68 -4.61 1.82 3.96
CA SER A 68 -5.78 2.64 4.23
C SER A 68 -5.41 3.93 4.96
N ILE A 69 -4.59 3.84 6.02
CA ILE A 69 -4.14 5.00 6.80
C ILE A 69 -3.28 5.93 5.93
N VAL A 70 -2.29 5.39 5.22
CA VAL A 70 -1.39 6.18 4.37
C VAL A 70 -2.18 6.82 3.23
N GLY A 71 -3.10 6.09 2.60
CA GLY A 71 -3.95 6.62 1.53
C GLY A 71 -4.87 7.74 2.00
N LEU A 72 -5.54 7.57 3.14
CA LEU A 72 -6.40 8.61 3.71
C LEU A 72 -5.60 9.86 4.09
N LEU A 73 -4.45 9.70 4.73
CA LEU A 73 -3.58 10.83 5.09
C LEU A 73 -3.02 11.54 3.86
N ALA A 74 -2.61 10.78 2.83
CA ALA A 74 -2.13 11.34 1.58
C ALA A 74 -3.22 12.14 0.88
N PHE A 75 -4.43 11.58 0.79
CA PHE A 75 -5.58 12.22 0.15
C PHE A 75 -6.02 13.49 0.89
N ALA A 76 -6.13 13.43 2.22
CA ALA A 76 -6.55 14.56 3.04
C ALA A 76 -5.54 15.73 2.99
N ARG A 77 -4.24 15.44 2.83
CA ARG A 77 -3.19 16.45 2.91
C ARG A 77 -2.72 16.95 1.55
N TYR A 78 -2.77 16.11 0.52
CA TYR A 78 -2.21 16.41 -0.79
C TYR A 78 -3.24 16.37 -1.91
N GLY A 79 -4.49 15.96 -1.67
CA GLY A 79 -5.53 15.86 -2.70
C GLY A 79 -5.41 14.58 -3.56
N PRO A 80 -6.29 14.39 -4.55
CA PRO A 80 -6.21 13.25 -5.48
C PRO A 80 -4.97 13.33 -6.39
N PRO A 81 -4.49 12.22 -6.98
CA PRO A 81 -3.52 12.29 -8.08
C PRO A 81 -4.13 13.05 -9.27
N TRP A 82 -3.54 14.18 -9.65
CA TRP A 82 -3.89 14.97 -10.84
C TRP A 82 -2.88 14.76 -11.96
#